data_AF-A0AA39NAU9-F1
#
_entry.id   AF-A0AA39NAU9-F1
#
_cell.length_a   1.000
_cell.length_b   1.000
_cell.length_c   1.000
_cell.angle_alpha   90.00
_cell.angle_beta   90.00
_cell.angle_gamma   90.00
#
_symmetry.space_group_name_H-M   'P 1'
#
loop_
_entity.id
_entity.type
_entity.pdbx_description
1 polymer ?
#
loop_
_entity_poly.entity_id
_entity_poly.type
_entity_poly.pdbx_seq_one_letter_code
_entity_poly.pdbx_strand_id
1 'polypeptide(L)'
;MFMCVDFPSFLCCNISPDNIWTATNHVTYRLDSSSHDDLLLRVGWAAVWDDENRQFKEVSDFKMRSEVATIRYVKEHTSIPVPDVLVYDPDWDRKVGGEWMLMKY
;
A
#
# COMPACT_ATOMS: atom_id res chain seq x y z
N MET A 1 5.24 4.06 -17.69
CA MET A 1 6.41 4.39 -16.84
C MET A 1 6.55 3.25 -15.86
N PHE A 2 7.57 2.40 -16.00
CA PHE A 2 7.75 1.23 -15.13
C PHE A 2 8.38 1.70 -13.83
N MET A 3 7.61 1.71 -12.74
CA MET A 3 8.14 1.88 -11.41
C MET A 3 8.46 0.47 -10.89
N CYS A 4 9.72 0.05 -10.99
CA CYS A 4 10.19 -1.11 -10.24
C CYS A 4 10.25 -0.68 -8.78
N VAL A 5 9.19 -0.95 -8.03
CA VAL A 5 9.27 -0.95 -6.57
C VAL A 5 10.21 -2.11 -6.24
N ASP A 6 11.25 -1.86 -5.45
CA ASP A 6 12.18 -2.90 -4.97
C ASP A 6 11.42 -3.86 -4.04
N PHE A 7 10.60 -4.72 -4.63
CA PHE A 7 10.02 -5.85 -3.93
C PHE A 7 11.15 -6.78 -3.47
N PRO A 8 11.01 -7.48 -2.33
CA PRO A 8 11.90 -8.58 -2.03
C PRO A 8 11.98 -9.49 -3.26
N SER A 9 13.19 -9.93 -3.61
CA SER A 9 13.63 -10.53 -4.89
C SER A 9 12.83 -11.73 -5.42
N PHE A 10 11.73 -12.09 -4.77
CA PHE A 10 10.79 -13.16 -5.11
C PHE A 10 9.50 -12.68 -5.78
N LEU A 11 9.26 -11.36 -5.91
CA LEU A 11 8.03 -10.80 -6.49
C LEU A 11 8.33 -9.95 -7.73
N CYS A 12 8.59 -10.59 -8.87
CA CYS A 12 8.52 -9.91 -10.17
C CYS A 12 7.06 -9.69 -10.54
N CYS A 13 6.51 -8.52 -10.22
CA CYS A 13 5.14 -8.14 -10.57
C CYS A 13 5.14 -6.85 -11.39
N ASN A 14 4.27 -6.76 -12.39
CA ASN A 14 4.03 -5.52 -13.12
C ASN A 14 2.88 -4.77 -12.45
N ILE A 15 3.04 -3.45 -12.25
CA ILE A 15 1.94 -2.59 -11.82
C ILE A 15 1.05 -2.35 -13.04
N SER A 16 -0.24 -2.69 -12.92
CA SER A 16 -1.22 -2.32 -13.94
C SER A 16 -1.30 -0.80 -14.01
N PRO A 17 -1.30 -0.19 -15.22
CA PRO A 17 -1.29 1.27 -15.37
C PRO A 17 -2.56 1.93 -14.79
N ASP A 18 -3.63 1.16 -14.63
CA ASP A 18 -4.88 1.63 -14.07
C ASP A 18 -4.88 1.40 -12.56
N ASN A 19 -4.98 2.50 -11.80
CA ASN A 19 -5.27 2.41 -10.38
C ASN A 19 -6.72 1.93 -10.19
N ILE A 20 -6.91 0.95 -9.31
CA ILE A 20 -8.26 0.45 -8.99
C ILE A 20 -9.03 1.51 -8.20
N TRP A 21 -8.34 2.24 -7.33
CA TRP A 21 -8.97 3.25 -6.48
C TRP A 21 -7.98 4.32 -6.00
N THR A 22 -8.46 5.56 -5.90
CA THR A 22 -7.74 6.67 -5.27
C THR A 22 -8.52 7.15 -4.06
N ALA A 23 -7.92 7.00 -2.89
CA ALA A 23 -8.38 7.57 -1.64
C ALA A 23 -7.76 8.95 -1.43
N THR A 24 -8.30 9.68 -0.45
CA THR A 24 -7.70 10.93 0.03
C THR A 24 -6.26 10.77 0.53
N ASN A 25 -5.88 9.59 1.05
CA ASN A 25 -4.57 9.38 1.70
C ASN A 25 -3.76 8.19 1.14
N HIS A 26 -4.29 7.49 0.15
CA HIS A 26 -3.57 6.39 -0.50
C HIS A 26 -4.14 6.12 -1.89
N VAL A 27 -3.38 5.42 -2.72
CA VAL A 27 -3.84 4.89 -3.99
C VAL A 27 -3.64 3.38 -3.98
N THR A 28 -4.55 2.65 -4.61
CA THR A 28 -4.49 1.19 -4.71
C THR A 28 -4.33 0.78 -6.17
N TYR A 29 -3.27 0.01 -6.44
CA TYR A 29 -2.96 -0.56 -7.73
C TYR A 29 -3.24 -2.06 -7.74
N ARG A 30 -3.65 -2.57 -8.90
CA ARG A 30 -3.59 -4.01 -9.18
C ARG A 30 -2.19 -4.35 -9.64
N LEU A 31 -1.63 -5.44 -9.14
CA LEU A 31 -0.41 -6.01 -9.69
C LEU A 31 -0.76 -7.23 -10.53
N ASP A 32 -0.29 -7.23 -11.76
CA ASP A 32 -0.33 -8.40 -12.62
C ASP A 32 0.96 -9.19 -12.38
N SER A 33 0.83 -10.33 -11.69
CA SER A 33 1.93 -11.27 -11.48
C SER A 33 1.70 -12.52 -12.31
N SER A 34 2.73 -13.01 -13.00
CA SER A 34 2.69 -14.30 -13.69
C SER A 34 2.80 -15.50 -12.73
N SER A 35 3.12 -15.25 -11.46
CA SER A 35 3.49 -16.27 -10.47
C SER A 35 2.55 -16.37 -9.27
N HIS A 36 1.76 -15.33 -9.00
CA HIS A 36 0.88 -15.24 -7.83
C HIS A 36 -0.53 -14.82 -8.27
N ASP A 37 -1.54 -15.27 -7.51
CA ASP A 37 -2.92 -14.79 -7.64
C ASP A 37 -3.01 -13.28 -7.38
N ASP A 38 -4.13 -12.66 -7.80
CA ASP A 38 -4.41 -11.22 -7.76
C ASP A 38 -3.80 -10.50 -6.54
N LEU A 39 -2.80 -9.66 -6.80
CA LEU A 39 -2.12 -8.87 -5.79
C LEU A 39 -2.58 -7.41 -5.85
N LEU A 40 -2.72 -6.80 -4.67
CA LEU A 40 -3.07 -5.39 -4.51
C LEU A 40 -1.92 -4.67 -3.82
N LEU A 41 -1.40 -3.63 -4.48
CA LEU A 41 -0.43 -2.72 -3.90
C LEU A 41 -1.16 -1.46 -3.45
N ARG A 42 -1.08 -1.12 -2.16
CA ARG A 42 -1.59 0.15 -1.64
C ARG A 42 -0.42 1.02 -1.21
N VAL A 43 -0.39 2.25 -1.72
CA VAL A 43 0.66 3.24 -1.44
C VAL A 43 0.03 4.48 -0.82
N GLY A 44 0.53 4.89 0.35
CA GLY A 44 0.12 6.09 1.06
C GLY A 44 0.78 7.34 0.48
N TRP A 45 0.06 8.45 0.47
CA TRP A 45 0.66 9.75 0.14
C TRP A 45 1.53 10.20 1.32
N ALA A 46 2.83 10.38 1.12
CA ALA A 46 3.74 10.89 2.15
C ALA A 46 3.42 12.33 2.58
N ALA A 47 2.87 13.13 1.66
CA ALA A 47 2.42 14.47 1.97
C ALA A 47 1.22 14.85 1.07
N VAL A 48 0.21 15.45 1.68
CA VAL A 48 -0.91 16.05 0.95
C VAL A 48 -0.69 17.56 0.92
N TRP A 49 -0.89 18.16 -0.25
CA TRP A 49 -0.84 19.61 -0.38
C TRP A 49 -2.04 20.22 0.35
N ASP A 50 -1.77 21.10 1.32
CA ASP A 50 -2.78 21.85 2.05
C ASP A 50 -2.94 23.24 1.41
N ASP A 51 -4.06 23.45 0.72
CA ASP A 51 -4.36 24.71 0.05
C ASP A 51 -4.57 25.88 1.02
N GLU A 52 -5.05 25.61 2.24
CA GLU A 52 -5.30 26.64 3.25
C GLU A 52 -4.00 27.19 3.82
N ASN A 53 -3.04 26.30 4.08
CA ASN A 53 -1.75 26.65 4.68
C ASN A 53 -0.61 26.82 3.65
N ARG A 54 -0.88 26.56 2.36
CA ARG A 54 0.08 26.53 1.24
C ARG A 54 1.35 25.73 1.57
N GLN A 55 1.17 24.62 2.28
CA GLN A 55 2.26 23.79 2.80
C GLN A 55 1.94 22.30 2.58
N PHE A 56 2.99 21.49 2.48
CA PHE A 56 2.85 20.05 2.51
C PHE A 56 2.51 19.62 3.94
N LYS A 57 1.30 19.08 4.13
CA LYS A 57 0.91 18.45 5.38
C LYS A 57 1.36 17.00 5.34
N GLU A 58 2.30 16.67 6.21
CA GLU A 58 2.71 15.29 6.44
C GLU A 58 1.47 14.49 6.88
N VAL A 59 1.13 13.46 6.11
CA VAL A 59 -0.01 12.61 6.44
C VAL A 59 0.44 11.69 7.56
N SER A 60 -0.34 11.57 8.63
CA SER A 60 0.12 10.85 9.82
C SER A 60 0.50 9.40 9.50
N ASP A 61 1.73 9.01 9.85
CA ASP A 61 2.35 7.68 9.72
C ASP A 61 1.62 6.51 10.42
N PHE A 62 0.47 6.78 11.04
CA PHE A 62 -0.26 5.80 11.84
C PHE A 62 -1.44 5.17 11.11
N LYS A 63 -1.90 5.74 9.99
CA LYS A 63 -3.11 5.27 9.32
C LYS A 63 -2.94 3.88 8.73
N MET A 64 -1.94 3.65 7.89
CA MET A 64 -1.75 2.32 7.28
C MET A 64 -1.26 1.32 8.33
N ARG A 65 -0.42 1.72 9.28
CA ARG A 65 -0.07 0.89 10.46
C ARG A 65 -1.30 0.36 11.18
N SER A 66 -2.25 1.25 11.47
CA SER A 66 -3.49 0.88 12.16
C SER A 66 -4.36 -0.03 11.30
N GLU A 67 -4.39 0.18 9.99
CA GLU A 67 -5.09 -0.69 9.04
C GLU A 67 -4.49 -2.10 9.02
N VAL A 68 -3.16 -2.23 8.89
CA VAL A 68 -2.46 -3.52 8.92
C VAL A 68 -2.68 -4.25 10.24
N ALA A 69 -2.58 -3.53 11.36
CA ALA A 69 -2.84 -4.11 12.68
C ALA A 69 -4.28 -4.62 12.81
N THR A 70 -5.25 -3.86 12.29
CA THR A 70 -6.67 -4.24 12.32
C THR A 70 -6.92 -5.47 11.46
N ILE A 71 -6.38 -5.53 10.24
CA ILE A 71 -6.55 -6.69 9.34
C ILE A 71 -5.99 -7.95 10.01
N ARG A 72 -4.78 -7.88 10.57
CA ARG A 72 -4.16 -9.01 11.29
C ARG A 72 -5.01 -9.43 12.49
N TYR A 73 -5.45 -8.47 13.30
CA TYR A 73 -6.28 -8.75 14.46
C TYR A 73 -7.60 -9.43 14.08
N VAL A 74 -8.32 -8.91 13.08
CA VAL A 74 -9.58 -9.49 12.60
C VAL A 74 -9.36 -10.90 12.06
N LYS A 75 -8.28 -11.13 11.30
CA LYS A 75 -7.93 -12.45 10.77
C LYS A 75 -7.64 -13.47 11.89
N GLU A 76 -6.95 -13.04 12.94
CA GLU A 76 -6.58 -13.90 14.07
C GLU A 76 -7.77 -14.20 15.01
N HIS A 77 -8.69 -13.26 15.15
CA HIS A 77 -9.74 -13.32 16.19
C HIS A 77 -11.15 -13.61 15.63
N THR A 78 -11.32 -13.64 14.31
CA THR A 78 -12.62 -13.87 13.68
C THR A 78 -12.50 -14.78 12.46
N SER A 79 -13.61 -15.37 12.04
CA SER A 79 -13.70 -16.11 10.77
C SER A 79 -14.13 -15.23 9.59
N ILE A 80 -14.09 -13.91 9.75
CA ILE A 80 -14.48 -12.98 8.68
C ILE A 80 -13.37 -13.00 7.63
N PRO A 81 -13.70 -13.20 6.33
CA PRO A 81 -12.70 -13.15 5.28
C PRO A 81 -12.16 -11.72 5.16
N VAL A 82 -10.87 -11.56 5.42
CA VAL A 82 -10.11 -10.32 5.23
C VAL A 82 -8.90 -10.61 4.34
N PRO A 83 -8.40 -9.63 3.57
CA PRO A 83 -7.26 -9.84 2.70
C PRO A 83 -5.98 -10.15 3.48
N ASP A 84 -5.06 -10.86 2.83
CA ASP A 84 -3.80 -11.25 3.44
C ASP A 84 -2.72 -10.22 3.18
N VAL A 85 -2.27 -9.53 4.23
CA VAL A 85 -1.14 -8.60 4.15
C VAL A 85 0.17 -9.39 4.05
N LEU A 86 0.74 -9.46 2.85
CA LEU A 86 1.97 -10.18 2.56
C LEU A 86 3.20 -9.40 3.01
N VAL A 87 3.21 -8.09 2.69
CA VAL A 87 4.31 -7.18 3.01
C VAL A 87 3.71 -5.86 3.46
N TYR A 88 4.33 -5.24 4.45
CA TYR A 88 4.04 -3.89 4.87
C TYR A 88 5.37 -3.21 5.16
N ASP A 89 5.57 -2.03 4.58
CA ASP A 89 6.76 -1.22 4.77
C ASP A 89 6.36 0.23 5.09
N PRO A 90 6.77 0.76 6.26
CA PRO A 90 6.56 2.16 6.59
C PRO A 90 7.39 3.14 5.75
N ASP A 91 8.23 2.66 4.83
CA ASP A 91 9.14 3.43 3.97
C ASP A 91 10.09 4.33 4.77
N TRP A 92 10.63 3.80 5.86
CA TRP A 92 11.61 4.53 6.70
C TRP A 92 12.89 4.90 5.93
N ASP A 93 13.22 4.12 4.89
CA ASP A 93 14.36 4.38 4.01
C ASP A 93 14.02 5.30 2.83
N ARG A 94 12.75 5.74 2.71
CA ARG A 94 12.23 6.65 1.68
C ARG A 94 12.50 6.19 0.24
N LYS A 95 12.64 4.89 0.01
CA LYS A 95 12.91 4.35 -1.34
C LYS A 95 11.71 4.48 -2.25
N VAL A 96 10.50 4.34 -1.70
CA VAL A 96 9.24 4.37 -2.48
C VAL A 96 8.59 5.75 -2.42
N GLY A 97 8.92 6.56 -1.41
CA GLY A 97 8.41 7.91 -1.24
C GLY A 97 7.05 7.97 -0.54
N GLY A 98 6.69 6.90 0.17
CA GLY A 98 5.45 6.76 0.93
C GLY A 98 5.30 5.35 1.52
N GLU A 99 4.64 5.26 2.67
CA GLU A 99 4.25 4.01 3.32
C GLU A 99 3.42 3.13 2.38
N TRP A 100 3.73 1.82 2.30
CA TRP A 100 3.04 0.92 1.38
C TRP A 100 2.80 -0.46 1.98
N MET A 101 1.78 -1.14 1.45
CA MET A 101 1.51 -2.54 1.75
C MET A 101 1.10 -3.32 0.52
N LEU A 102 1.47 -4.60 0.53
CA LEU A 102 1.09 -5.59 -0.47
C LEU A 102 0.10 -6.56 0.16
N MET A 103 -1.03 -6.76 -0.52
CA MET A 103 -2.09 -7.65 -0.09
C MET A 103 -2.39 -8.68 -1.16
N LYS A 104 -2.76 -9.89 -0.74
CA LYS A 104 -3.36 -10.91 -1.60
C LYS A 104 -4.88 -10.75 -1.59
N TYR A 105 -5.48 -10.71 -2.78
CA TYR A 105 -6.93 -10.63 -3.00
C TYR A 105 -7.51 -12.02 -3.31
#